data_AF-A0A6H1U4J3-F1
#
_entry.id   AF-A0A6H1U4J3-F1
#
_cell.length_a   1.000
_cell.length_b   1.000
_cell.length_c   1.000
_cell.angle_alpha   90.00
_cell.angle_beta   90.00
_cell.angle_gamma   90.00
#
_symmetry.space_group_name_H-M   'P 1'
#
loop_
_entity.id
_entity.type
_entity.pdbx_description
1 polymer ?
#
loop_
_entity_poly.entity_id
_entity_poly.type
_entity_poly.pdbx_seq_one_letter_code
_entity_poly.pdbx_strand_id
1 'polypeptide(L)'
;MLSQRLLAAIATIAMTTGVGAIAVSPAKAVTFTPPSDNQAPRESTGGASRGQTVFTPPADGAAPQRTSGGASRGEATFTPPTDAQAPQRSSGGASRHGESGLALTSDSPTAIANGIAGLIPQSNYGLTLSERPTILVYLPQTGVNQAFFSIKDEEKNLHYQTTIPISPNGGIVAIALPEDAPPLQSDRPYQWFFALKLDEKLRPSSPLIDGWIKRVEPDSLDLADLEPGDRIENVSALASAGVWYDSAAILWRMRRQDPQNAQLSQHWHELLGSVGLGELADATRP
;
A
#
# COMPACT_ATOMS: atom_id res chain seq x y z
N MET A 1 -74.77 -30.86 8.11
CA MET A 1 -74.19 -31.40 9.36
C MET A 1 -72.78 -30.86 9.52
N LEU A 2 -72.55 -30.12 10.63
CA LEU A 2 -71.29 -29.76 11.34
C LEU A 2 -70.08 -29.34 10.47
N SER A 3 -69.49 -28.14 10.53
CA SER A 3 -69.26 -27.14 11.60
C SER A 3 -68.61 -27.70 12.87
N GLN A 4 -67.28 -27.64 12.94
CA GLN A 4 -66.41 -27.68 14.15
C GLN A 4 -65.15 -26.86 13.81
N ARG A 5 -65.02 -25.62 14.28
CA ARG A 5 -64.53 -25.15 15.60
C ARG A 5 -63.07 -25.53 15.91
N LEU A 6 -62.22 -24.49 15.78
CA LEU A 6 -61.24 -23.98 16.75
C LEU A 6 -60.26 -24.97 17.38
N LEU A 7 -58.95 -24.72 17.22
CA LEU A 7 -58.06 -24.48 18.36
C LEU A 7 -56.81 -23.72 17.88
N ALA A 8 -56.70 -22.46 18.30
CA ALA A 8 -55.50 -21.67 18.18
C ALA A 8 -54.54 -22.11 19.30
N ALA A 9 -53.36 -22.63 18.93
CA ALA A 9 -52.28 -22.87 19.87
C ALA A 9 -51.40 -21.62 19.96
N ILE A 10 -51.58 -20.86 21.04
CA ILE A 10 -50.71 -19.74 21.42
C ILE A 10 -49.45 -20.37 22.02
N ALA A 11 -48.35 -20.36 21.27
CA ALA A 11 -47.03 -20.74 21.77
C ALA A 11 -46.36 -19.49 22.39
N THR A 12 -46.43 -19.39 23.71
CA THR A 12 -45.72 -18.40 24.51
C THR A 12 -44.23 -18.75 24.52
N ILE A 13 -43.41 -18.07 23.71
CA ILE A 13 -41.95 -18.18 23.81
C ILE A 13 -41.48 -17.21 24.90
N ALA A 14 -41.03 -17.78 26.02
CA ALA A 14 -40.43 -17.06 27.12
C ALA A 14 -39.10 -16.43 26.68
N MET A 15 -38.98 -15.10 26.85
CA MET A 15 -37.70 -14.39 26.79
C MET A 15 -36.88 -14.77 28.02
N THR A 16 -35.86 -15.61 27.83
CA THR A 16 -34.79 -15.80 28.81
C THR A 16 -33.67 -14.80 28.51
N THR A 17 -33.56 -13.79 29.37
CA THR A 17 -32.43 -12.87 29.43
C THR A 17 -31.19 -13.60 29.96
N GLY A 18 -30.41 -14.17 29.04
CA GLY A 18 -29.07 -14.68 29.35
C GLY A 18 -28.06 -13.54 29.33
N VAL A 19 -27.69 -13.01 30.51
CA VAL A 19 -26.51 -12.15 30.66
C VAL A 19 -25.29 -13.05 30.60
N GLY A 20 -24.72 -13.22 29.41
CA GLY A 20 -23.42 -13.86 29.20
C GLY A 20 -22.31 -12.89 29.59
N ALA A 21 -21.63 -13.17 30.70
CA ALA A 21 -20.41 -12.47 31.08
C ALA A 21 -19.31 -12.78 30.05
N ILE A 22 -18.88 -11.79 29.27
CA ILE A 22 -17.74 -11.90 28.38
C ILE A 22 -16.48 -11.85 29.26
N ALA A 23 -15.85 -13.00 29.47
CA ALA A 23 -14.54 -13.08 30.10
C ALA A 23 -13.48 -12.53 29.13
N VAL A 24 -13.11 -11.27 29.30
CA VAL A 24 -11.98 -10.66 28.60
C VAL A 24 -10.70 -11.25 29.19
N SER A 25 -9.99 -12.06 28.40
CA SER A 25 -8.66 -12.53 28.75
C SER A 25 -7.64 -11.39 28.57
N PRO A 26 -6.72 -11.12 29.52
CA PRO A 26 -5.70 -10.10 29.33
C PRO A 26 -4.67 -10.55 28.28
N ALA A 27 -4.42 -9.70 27.29
CA ALA A 27 -3.35 -9.88 26.32
C ALA A 27 -1.99 -9.93 27.03
N LYS A 28 -1.20 -10.97 26.77
CA LYS A 28 0.19 -11.06 27.23
C LYS A 28 1.04 -10.14 26.35
N ALA A 29 1.52 -9.03 26.93
CA ALA A 29 2.57 -8.22 26.33
C ALA A 29 3.92 -8.95 26.42
N VAL A 30 4.64 -9.03 25.31
CA VAL A 30 6.02 -9.54 25.24
C VAL A 30 6.96 -8.35 25.29
N THR A 31 7.74 -8.23 26.36
CA THR A 31 8.72 -7.15 26.55
C THR A 31 10.08 -7.59 26.01
N PHE A 32 10.66 -6.84 25.08
CA PHE A 32 12.02 -7.06 24.58
C PHE A 32 13.04 -6.20 25.36
N THR A 33 14.22 -6.78 25.59
CA THR A 33 15.37 -6.11 26.21
C THR A 33 16.53 -6.13 25.19
N PRO A 34 16.95 -4.98 24.63
CA PRO A 34 18.03 -4.94 23.64
C PRO A 34 19.43 -5.14 24.29
N PRO A 35 20.37 -5.81 23.59
CA PRO A 35 21.74 -6.01 24.07
C PRO A 35 22.52 -4.69 24.14
N SER A 36 23.40 -4.60 25.13
CA SER A 36 24.46 -3.59 25.22
C SER A 36 25.57 -3.97 24.23
N ASP A 37 26.12 -2.98 23.53
CA ASP A 37 27.34 -3.04 22.70
C ASP A 37 27.11 -3.14 21.17
N ASN A 38 27.07 -1.99 20.50
CA ASN A 38 28.20 -1.57 19.66
C ASN A 38 28.00 -0.15 19.10
N GLN A 39 29.08 0.62 19.09
CA GLN A 39 29.10 2.06 18.84
C GLN A 39 28.80 2.43 17.36
N ALA A 40 28.04 3.50 17.16
CA ALA A 40 27.76 4.09 15.85
C ALA A 40 28.99 4.84 15.30
N PRO A 41 29.30 4.72 13.99
CA PRO A 41 30.30 5.55 13.33
C PRO A 41 29.96 7.04 13.43
N ARG A 42 30.99 7.86 13.64
CA ARG A 42 30.91 9.33 13.66
C ARG A 42 31.18 9.85 12.25
N GLU A 43 30.25 10.67 11.77
CA GLU A 43 30.30 11.54 10.58
C GLU A 43 29.86 10.94 9.23
N SER A 44 28.97 11.68 8.56
CA SER A 44 29.07 11.91 7.12
C SER A 44 28.61 13.32 6.79
N THR A 45 29.31 13.93 5.84
CA THR A 45 29.26 15.34 5.45
C THR A 45 28.40 15.49 4.19
N GLY A 46 27.60 16.55 4.11
CA GLY A 46 26.86 16.89 2.89
C GLY A 46 26.27 18.28 2.98
N GLY A 47 26.98 19.29 2.45
CA GLY A 47 26.56 20.67 2.46
C GLY A 47 25.75 21.08 1.23
N ALA A 48 24.85 22.04 1.43
CA ALA A 48 24.42 23.01 0.41
C ALA A 48 23.87 24.27 1.11
N SER A 49 24.71 25.28 1.32
CA SER A 49 24.26 26.62 1.72
C SER A 49 24.39 27.58 0.53
N ARG A 50 23.29 28.22 0.13
CA ARG A 50 23.30 29.37 -0.78
C ARG A 50 23.34 30.65 0.04
N GLY A 51 24.38 31.46 -0.18
CA GLY A 51 24.34 32.92 -0.08
C GLY A 51 24.25 33.58 1.31
N GLN A 52 25.34 34.27 1.65
CA GLN A 52 25.35 35.61 2.25
C GLN A 52 24.56 35.82 3.55
N THR A 53 25.13 35.38 4.67
CA THR A 53 25.22 36.19 5.89
C THR A 53 26.49 35.79 6.66
N VAL A 54 27.37 36.76 6.89
CA VAL A 54 28.53 36.62 7.78
C VAL A 54 28.01 36.47 9.20
N PHE A 55 28.35 35.38 9.87
CA PHE A 55 28.28 35.29 11.32
C PHE A 55 29.63 34.80 11.85
N THR A 56 30.36 35.72 12.47
CA THR A 56 31.58 35.42 13.22
C THR A 56 31.18 35.24 14.68
N PRO A 57 31.24 34.02 15.24
CA PRO A 57 30.94 33.82 16.66
C PRO A 57 32.06 34.36 17.55
N PRO A 58 31.75 34.95 18.73
CA PRO A 58 32.76 35.24 19.75
C PRO A 58 33.36 33.95 20.31
N ALA A 59 34.63 34.02 20.69
CA ALA A 59 35.31 32.96 21.42
C ALA A 59 34.71 32.83 22.83
N ASP A 60 34.52 31.58 23.24
CA ASP A 60 34.33 31.11 24.61
C ASP A 60 32.88 31.06 25.14
N GLY A 61 32.31 29.84 25.20
CA GLY A 61 31.16 29.51 26.05
C GLY A 61 30.17 28.52 25.44
N ALA A 62 30.10 27.30 25.98
CA ALA A 62 29.18 26.25 25.55
C ALA A 62 27.74 26.40 26.10
N ALA A 63 26.74 25.96 25.31
CA ALA A 63 25.40 25.38 25.60
C ALA A 63 24.26 25.99 24.76
N PRO A 64 23.03 25.42 24.70
CA PRO A 64 22.59 24.03 24.41
C PRO A 64 21.54 24.01 23.26
N GLN A 65 21.34 22.91 22.51
CA GLN A 65 20.16 22.82 21.61
C GLN A 65 19.56 21.40 21.54
N ARG A 66 18.62 21.12 22.45
CA ARG A 66 17.45 20.30 22.12
C ARG A 66 16.28 21.24 21.85
N THR A 67 15.60 21.04 20.72
CA THR A 67 14.12 21.12 20.58
C THR A 67 13.78 20.21 19.39
N SER A 68 13.41 18.95 19.57
CA SER A 68 12.05 18.45 19.86
C SER A 68 10.97 18.87 18.85
N GLY A 69 10.67 17.95 17.94
CA GLY A 69 9.33 17.67 17.41
C GLY A 69 9.41 16.24 16.86
N GLY A 70 8.73 15.21 17.35
CA GLY A 70 7.63 15.14 18.28
C GLY A 70 6.49 14.35 17.64
N ALA A 71 6.65 13.03 17.49
CA ALA A 71 5.55 12.04 17.53
C ALA A 71 6.12 10.63 17.35
N SER A 72 6.25 9.89 18.46
CA SER A 72 6.26 8.43 18.46
C SER A 72 4.86 7.97 18.88
N ARG A 73 4.22 7.07 18.12
CA ARG A 73 3.15 6.20 18.64
C ARG A 73 3.10 4.87 17.86
N GLY A 74 3.33 3.77 18.60
CA GLY A 74 2.60 2.50 18.46
C GLY A 74 2.94 1.61 17.25
N GLU A 75 3.83 0.66 17.47
CA GLU A 75 4.28 -0.35 16.50
C GLU A 75 3.25 -1.47 16.26
N ALA A 76 2.81 -1.60 15.02
CA ALA A 76 2.65 -2.88 14.36
C ALA A 76 3.56 -2.83 13.13
N THR A 77 4.78 -3.35 13.30
CA THR A 77 5.89 -3.14 12.37
C THR A 77 5.82 -4.17 11.24
N PHE A 78 5.52 -3.71 10.01
CA PHE A 78 5.96 -4.44 8.82
C PHE A 78 7.48 -4.51 8.85
N THR A 79 8.03 -5.72 8.95
CA THR A 79 9.48 -5.92 8.94
C THR A 79 9.88 -6.27 7.52
N PRO A 80 10.52 -5.36 6.77
CA PRO A 80 11.04 -5.71 5.44
C PRO A 80 12.08 -6.83 5.60
N PRO A 81 12.21 -7.76 4.62
CA PRO A 81 13.24 -8.79 4.66
C PRO A 81 14.62 -8.17 4.85
N THR A 82 15.36 -8.65 5.85
CA THR A 82 16.66 -8.09 6.28
C THR A 82 17.74 -8.10 5.20
N ASP A 83 17.52 -8.85 4.10
CA ASP A 83 18.49 -9.04 3.02
C ASP A 83 18.17 -8.23 1.75
N ALA A 84 17.05 -7.49 1.72
CA ALA A 84 16.62 -6.74 0.54
C ALA A 84 17.07 -5.27 0.62
N GLN A 85 18.25 -4.95 0.09
CA GLN A 85 18.58 -3.56 -0.21
C GLN A 85 17.70 -3.07 -1.37
N ALA A 86 16.98 -1.97 -1.16
CA ALA A 86 16.33 -1.25 -2.26
C ALA A 86 17.37 -0.94 -3.38
N PRO A 87 17.02 -1.05 -4.67
CA PRO A 87 17.95 -0.82 -5.76
C PRO A 87 18.65 0.54 -5.65
N GLN A 88 19.99 0.53 -5.69
CA GLN A 88 20.88 1.66 -5.38
C GLN A 88 20.90 2.78 -6.45
N ARG A 89 20.00 2.77 -7.44
CA ARG A 89 19.97 3.79 -8.51
C ARG A 89 18.56 4.32 -8.74
N SER A 90 18.20 5.38 -8.04
CA SER A 90 17.17 6.31 -8.51
C SER A 90 17.82 7.37 -9.40
N SER A 91 17.28 7.59 -10.59
CA SER A 91 17.62 8.78 -11.38
C SER A 91 16.73 9.92 -10.93
N GLY A 92 17.31 10.93 -10.27
CA GLY A 92 16.59 12.13 -9.85
C GLY A 92 16.06 12.93 -11.05
N GLY A 93 14.75 13.16 -11.08
CA GLY A 93 14.08 14.07 -12.02
C GLY A 93 13.79 15.41 -11.33
N ALA A 94 14.18 16.52 -11.95
CA ALA A 94 13.89 17.86 -11.47
C ALA A 94 12.40 18.20 -11.60
N SER A 95 11.71 18.49 -10.49
CA SER A 95 10.30 18.91 -10.49
C SER A 95 10.15 20.34 -10.99
N ARG A 96 9.34 20.55 -12.04
CA ARG A 96 8.82 21.87 -12.42
C ARG A 96 7.41 22.00 -11.83
N HIS A 97 7.25 22.94 -10.91
CA HIS A 97 5.98 23.29 -10.27
C HIS A 97 4.92 23.62 -11.34
N GLY A 98 3.82 22.87 -11.34
CA GLY A 98 2.60 23.17 -12.06
C GLY A 98 1.44 23.00 -11.08
N GLU A 99 0.89 24.12 -10.63
CA GLU A 99 -0.13 24.20 -9.60
C GLU A 99 -1.49 23.70 -10.15
N SER A 100 -1.99 22.58 -9.61
CA SER A 100 -3.43 22.26 -9.59
C SER A 100 -3.73 21.12 -8.63
N GLY A 101 -4.36 21.48 -7.50
CA GLY A 101 -5.43 20.70 -6.86
C GLY A 101 -5.09 19.32 -6.31
N LEU A 102 -4.36 19.28 -5.19
CA LEU A 102 -4.51 18.43 -3.99
C LEU A 102 -3.17 18.49 -3.26
N ALA A 103 -2.99 19.54 -2.44
CA ALA A 103 -1.78 19.73 -1.66
C ALA A 103 -1.82 18.83 -0.42
N LEU A 104 -1.32 17.60 -0.55
CA LEU A 104 -0.74 16.89 0.58
C LEU A 104 0.73 17.28 0.63
N THR A 105 1.13 17.89 1.74
CA THR A 105 2.41 18.55 1.92
C THR A 105 3.59 17.60 1.75
N SER A 106 4.48 17.97 0.83
CA SER A 106 5.92 17.68 0.74
C SER A 106 6.55 16.83 1.86
N ASP A 107 6.49 15.50 1.72
CA ASP A 107 7.64 14.58 1.89
C ASP A 107 7.30 13.13 1.47
N SER A 108 6.34 12.94 0.56
CA SER A 108 5.85 11.58 0.24
C SER A 108 6.79 10.85 -0.72
N PRO A 109 7.25 9.63 -0.39
CA PRO A 109 7.89 8.76 -1.36
C PRO A 109 6.90 8.42 -2.47
N THR A 110 7.43 8.07 -3.64
CA THR A 110 6.89 7.72 -4.99
C THR A 110 5.44 7.23 -5.15
N ALA A 111 4.71 6.93 -4.09
CA ALA A 111 3.34 6.46 -4.11
C ALA A 111 2.30 7.52 -4.52
N ILE A 112 2.57 8.83 -4.45
CA ILE A 112 1.59 9.87 -4.84
C ILE A 112 2.26 10.91 -5.74
N ALA A 113 1.81 11.04 -6.99
CA ALA A 113 2.29 12.06 -7.93
C ALA A 113 1.11 12.72 -8.64
N ASN A 114 1.03 14.07 -8.62
CA ASN A 114 -0.02 14.84 -9.31
C ASN A 114 -1.45 14.32 -9.05
N GLY A 115 -1.73 13.90 -7.81
CA GLY A 115 -3.02 13.38 -7.36
C GLY A 115 -3.28 11.90 -7.66
N ILE A 116 -2.54 11.25 -8.57
CA ILE A 116 -2.61 9.80 -8.80
C ILE A 116 -1.68 9.06 -7.83
N ALA A 117 -2.04 7.84 -7.46
CA ALA A 117 -1.27 7.07 -6.49
C ALA A 117 -1.16 5.58 -6.81
N GLY A 118 0.04 5.02 -6.65
CA GLY A 118 0.23 3.57 -6.64
C GLY A 118 -0.20 3.04 -5.28
N LEU A 119 -1.06 2.02 -5.24
CA LEU A 119 -1.44 1.38 -3.98
C LEU A 119 -0.39 0.33 -3.61
N ILE A 120 0.82 0.82 -3.37
CA ILE A 120 2.02 0.05 -3.06
C ILE A 120 2.76 0.64 -1.87
N PRO A 121 3.66 -0.11 -1.22
CA PRO A 121 4.33 0.39 -0.04
C PRO A 121 5.17 1.63 -0.31
N GLN A 122 5.35 2.47 0.72
CA GLN A 122 6.19 3.67 0.63
C GLN A 122 7.64 3.39 0.20
N SER A 123 8.14 2.17 0.40
CA SER A 123 9.43 1.71 -0.14
C SER A 123 9.47 1.61 -1.67
N ASN A 124 8.33 1.79 -2.32
CA ASN A 124 8.12 1.62 -3.76
C ASN A 124 8.34 0.17 -4.25
N TYR A 125 8.28 -0.82 -3.37
CA TYR A 125 8.63 -2.22 -3.66
C TYR A 125 7.64 -3.20 -3.01
N GLY A 126 7.33 -4.30 -3.69
CA GLY A 126 6.53 -5.39 -3.16
C GLY A 126 6.80 -6.73 -3.85
N LEU A 127 6.44 -7.84 -3.18
CA LEU A 127 6.53 -9.18 -3.76
C LEU A 127 5.19 -9.63 -4.36
N THR A 128 5.26 -10.57 -5.29
CA THR A 128 4.10 -11.28 -5.81
C THR A 128 4.37 -12.78 -5.94
N LEU A 129 3.35 -13.62 -5.75
CA LEU A 129 3.41 -15.03 -6.12
C LEU A 129 2.92 -15.28 -7.55
N SER A 130 2.10 -14.37 -8.07
CA SER A 130 1.50 -14.50 -9.40
C SER A 130 2.51 -14.27 -10.52
N GLU A 131 2.46 -15.14 -11.53
CA GLU A 131 3.15 -14.94 -12.81
C GLU A 131 2.63 -13.71 -13.56
N ARG A 132 1.37 -13.35 -13.30
CA ARG A 132 0.61 -12.28 -13.94
C ARG A 132 -0.12 -11.49 -12.86
N PRO A 133 0.60 -10.63 -12.13
CA PRO A 133 0.05 -9.91 -10.99
C PRO A 133 -1.06 -8.94 -11.40
N THR A 134 -1.83 -8.52 -10.40
CA THR A 134 -2.73 -7.37 -10.51
C THR A 134 -2.12 -6.20 -9.76
N ILE A 135 -1.97 -5.06 -10.44
CA ILE A 135 -1.44 -3.83 -9.86
C ILE A 135 -2.60 -2.87 -9.63
N LEU A 136 -2.68 -2.29 -8.44
CA LEU A 136 -3.73 -1.36 -8.06
C LEU A 136 -3.21 0.08 -8.06
N VAL A 137 -3.91 0.96 -8.79
CA VAL A 137 -3.62 2.39 -8.87
C VAL A 137 -4.87 3.16 -8.50
N TYR A 138 -4.75 4.13 -7.61
CA TYR A 138 -5.79 5.10 -7.31
C TYR A 138 -5.68 6.33 -8.22
N LEU A 139 -6.83 6.75 -8.75
CA LEU A 139 -6.98 7.98 -9.52
C LEU A 139 -8.01 8.91 -8.86
N PRO A 140 -7.72 10.21 -8.74
CA PRO A 140 -8.75 11.19 -8.44
C PRO A 140 -9.61 11.40 -9.69
N GLN A 141 -10.65 12.23 -9.58
CA GLN A 141 -11.40 12.67 -10.76
C GLN A 141 -10.49 13.53 -11.65
N THR A 142 -10.18 13.02 -12.85
CA THR A 142 -9.23 13.68 -13.78
C THR A 142 -9.87 14.08 -15.11
N GLY A 143 -11.04 13.54 -15.46
CA GLY A 143 -11.63 13.70 -16.79
C GLY A 143 -10.90 12.92 -17.91
N VAL A 144 -9.83 12.20 -17.58
CA VAL A 144 -9.05 11.38 -18.52
C VAL A 144 -9.69 10.00 -18.65
N ASN A 145 -9.72 9.46 -19.87
CA ASN A 145 -10.36 8.18 -20.19
C ASN A 145 -9.37 7.05 -20.56
N GLN A 146 -8.07 7.35 -20.68
CA GLN A 146 -7.04 6.38 -21.02
C GLN A 146 -5.76 6.57 -20.21
N ALA A 147 -5.12 5.44 -19.88
CA ALA A 147 -3.78 5.40 -19.33
C ALA A 147 -2.89 4.45 -20.15
N PHE A 148 -1.59 4.68 -20.10
CA PHE A 148 -0.59 3.76 -20.60
C PHE A 148 0.06 3.04 -19.42
N PHE A 149 0.18 1.73 -19.54
CA PHE A 149 0.83 0.89 -18.56
C PHE A 149 1.98 0.14 -19.21
N SER A 150 3.12 0.04 -18.53
CA SER A 150 4.25 -0.74 -19.01
C SER A 150 5.04 -1.37 -17.88
N ILE A 151 5.73 -2.46 -18.17
CA ILE A 151 6.64 -3.15 -17.29
C ILE A 151 7.98 -3.27 -18.01
N LYS A 152 9.06 -3.00 -17.29
CA LYS A 152 10.43 -3.18 -17.74
C LYS A 152 11.19 -4.10 -16.80
N ASP A 153 12.17 -4.80 -17.35
CA ASP A 153 13.14 -5.54 -16.54
C ASP A 153 14.20 -4.60 -15.93
N GLU A 154 15.13 -5.16 -15.15
CA GLU A 154 16.22 -4.42 -14.51
C GLU A 154 17.19 -3.75 -15.51
N GLU A 155 17.32 -4.33 -16.71
CA GLU A 155 18.11 -3.78 -17.82
C GLU A 155 17.36 -2.67 -18.58
N LYS A 156 16.13 -2.35 -18.16
CA LYS A 156 15.22 -1.37 -18.76
C LYS A 156 14.67 -1.80 -20.13
N ASN A 157 14.78 -3.08 -20.49
CA ASN A 157 14.11 -3.62 -21.65
C ASN A 157 12.62 -3.70 -21.38
N LEU A 158 11.83 -3.47 -22.43
CA LEU A 158 10.38 -3.55 -22.34
C LEU A 158 9.96 -5.02 -22.19
N HIS A 159 9.29 -5.34 -21.07
CA HIS A 159 8.71 -6.66 -20.83
C HIS A 159 7.25 -6.73 -21.28
N TYR A 160 6.47 -5.69 -20.98
CA TYR A 160 5.06 -5.60 -21.35
C TYR A 160 4.60 -4.15 -21.47
N GLN A 161 3.63 -3.87 -22.34
CA GLN A 161 2.94 -2.58 -22.36
C GLN A 161 1.52 -2.72 -22.90
N THR A 162 0.63 -1.81 -22.47
CA THR A 162 -0.72 -1.71 -22.99
C THR A 162 -1.31 -0.31 -22.76
N THR A 163 -2.42 -0.02 -23.44
CA THR A 163 -3.28 1.13 -23.12
C THR A 163 -4.54 0.61 -22.44
N ILE A 164 -4.88 1.20 -21.29
CA ILE A 164 -5.98 0.77 -20.44
C ILE A 164 -7.05 1.86 -20.43
N PRO A 165 -8.33 1.52 -20.67
CA PRO A 165 -9.42 2.45 -20.43
C PRO A 165 -9.55 2.73 -18.93
N ILE A 166 -9.72 3.99 -18.55
CA ILE A 166 -9.91 4.41 -17.17
C ILE A 166 -11.17 5.26 -17.04
N SER A 167 -11.72 5.31 -15.83
CA SER A 167 -12.89 6.15 -15.54
C SER A 167 -12.48 7.61 -15.39
N PRO A 168 -13.14 8.56 -16.09
CA PRO A 168 -12.89 9.98 -15.90
C PRO A 168 -13.28 10.47 -14.49
N ASN A 169 -14.14 9.71 -13.78
CA ASN A 169 -14.61 10.02 -12.44
C ASN A 169 -13.63 9.60 -11.33
N GLY A 170 -12.51 8.95 -11.69
CA GLY A 170 -11.54 8.42 -10.72
C GLY A 170 -11.95 7.08 -10.12
N GLY A 171 -11.27 6.70 -9.04
CA GLY A 171 -11.40 5.41 -8.35
C GLY A 171 -10.14 4.54 -8.49
N ILE A 172 -10.24 3.27 -8.08
CA ILE A 172 -9.16 2.31 -8.26
C ILE A 172 -9.23 1.69 -9.65
N VAL A 173 -8.09 1.71 -10.33
CA VAL A 173 -7.83 0.93 -11.54
C VAL A 173 -7.07 -0.33 -11.12
N ALA A 174 -7.71 -1.49 -11.33
CA ALA A 174 -7.07 -2.79 -11.13
C ALA A 174 -6.52 -3.29 -12.47
N ILE A 175 -5.20 -3.35 -12.59
CA ILE A 175 -4.47 -3.67 -13.81
C ILE A 175 -4.00 -5.12 -13.70
N ALA A 176 -4.84 -6.05 -14.15
CA ALA A 176 -4.46 -7.45 -14.26
C ALA A 176 -3.65 -7.67 -15.55
N LEU A 177 -2.49 -8.32 -15.44
CA LEU A 177 -1.76 -8.76 -16.64
C LEU A 177 -2.59 -9.84 -17.35
N PRO A 178 -2.88 -9.68 -18.65
CA PRO A 178 -3.68 -10.65 -19.39
C PRO A 178 -2.91 -11.95 -19.62
N GLU A 179 -3.61 -13.03 -19.97
CA GLU A 179 -3.02 -14.36 -20.16
C GLU A 179 -2.00 -14.42 -21.31
N ASP A 180 -2.08 -13.51 -22.29
CA ASP A 180 -1.19 -13.42 -23.45
C ASP A 180 0.06 -12.57 -23.19
N ALA A 181 0.15 -11.85 -22.07
CA ALA A 181 1.38 -11.14 -21.69
C ALA A 181 2.55 -12.14 -21.46
N PRO A 182 3.82 -11.72 -21.41
CA PRO A 182 4.87 -12.59 -20.92
C PRO A 182 4.80 -12.73 -19.38
N PRO A 183 4.87 -13.94 -18.79
CA PRO A 183 4.86 -14.11 -17.34
C PRO A 183 6.10 -13.46 -16.71
N LEU A 184 5.96 -12.94 -15.48
CA LEU A 184 7.10 -12.49 -14.69
C LEU A 184 7.93 -13.70 -14.27
N GLN A 185 9.25 -13.59 -14.46
CA GLN A 185 10.18 -14.62 -14.01
C GLN A 185 10.37 -14.54 -12.51
N SER A 186 10.44 -15.71 -11.86
CA SER A 186 10.71 -15.80 -10.43
C SER A 186 12.09 -15.22 -10.10
N ASP A 187 12.18 -14.60 -8.93
CA ASP A 187 13.38 -13.95 -8.38
C ASP A 187 14.00 -12.85 -9.24
N ARG A 188 13.25 -12.31 -10.20
CA ARG A 188 13.68 -11.12 -10.95
C ARG A 188 12.85 -9.89 -10.60
N PRO A 189 13.49 -8.74 -10.31
CA PRO A 189 12.79 -7.49 -10.12
C PRO A 189 12.38 -6.91 -11.48
N TYR A 190 11.16 -6.37 -11.52
CA TYR A 190 10.63 -5.60 -12.63
C TYR A 190 10.15 -4.24 -12.11
N GLN A 191 10.18 -3.23 -12.98
CA GLN A 191 9.63 -1.91 -12.69
C GLN A 191 8.43 -1.67 -13.59
N TRP A 192 7.27 -1.42 -12.98
CA TRP A 192 6.07 -1.02 -13.70
C TRP A 192 5.92 0.51 -13.71
N PHE A 193 5.27 1.02 -14.74
CA PHE A 193 4.99 2.44 -14.94
C PHE A 193 3.54 2.61 -15.34
N PHE A 194 2.86 3.61 -14.79
CA PHE A 194 1.51 3.98 -15.13
C PHE A 194 1.44 5.48 -15.42
N ALA A 195 1.03 5.84 -16.64
CA ALA A 195 0.95 7.23 -17.09
C ALA A 195 -0.42 7.58 -17.67
N LEU A 196 -0.96 8.74 -17.31
CA LEU A 196 -2.20 9.24 -17.91
C LEU A 196 -1.98 9.75 -19.34
N LYS A 197 -2.86 9.38 -20.26
CA LYS A 197 -2.83 9.89 -21.65
C LYS A 197 -3.67 11.16 -21.75
N LEU A 198 -3.01 12.33 -21.69
CA LEU A 198 -3.65 13.63 -21.84
C LEU A 198 -3.97 13.90 -23.31
N ASP A 199 -5.23 14.21 -23.64
CA ASP A 199 -5.73 14.29 -25.02
C ASP A 199 -5.37 13.06 -25.86
N GLU A 200 -5.54 11.87 -25.28
CA GLU A 200 -5.25 10.56 -25.90
C GLU A 200 -3.78 10.32 -26.26
N LYS A 201 -2.86 11.18 -25.79
CA LYS A 201 -1.42 11.09 -26.06
C LYS A 201 -0.61 11.06 -24.78
N LEU A 202 0.52 10.37 -24.82
CA LEU A 202 1.55 10.52 -23.79
C LEU A 202 2.31 11.82 -24.03
N ARG A 203 2.36 12.67 -23.02
CA ARG A 203 3.05 13.95 -23.06
C ARG A 203 4.15 13.96 -22.01
N PRO A 204 5.20 14.80 -22.15
CA PRO A 204 6.19 14.98 -21.10
C PRO A 204 5.58 15.46 -19.77
N SER A 205 4.41 16.09 -19.82
CA SER A 205 3.63 16.54 -18.66
C SER A 205 2.59 15.54 -18.16
N SER A 206 2.49 14.36 -18.78
CA SER A 206 1.56 13.32 -18.33
C SER A 206 1.91 12.91 -16.89
N PRO A 207 0.95 12.94 -15.95
CA PRO A 207 1.12 12.32 -14.64
C PRO A 207 1.59 10.88 -14.77
N LEU A 208 2.66 10.54 -14.04
CA LEU A 208 3.35 9.26 -14.08
C LEU A 208 3.64 8.83 -12.64
N ILE A 209 3.37 7.56 -12.36
CA ILE A 209 3.83 6.85 -11.17
C ILE A 209 4.49 5.54 -11.61
N ASP A 210 5.31 5.00 -10.74
CA ASP A 210 6.01 3.73 -10.97
C ASP A 210 6.13 2.95 -9.67
N GLY A 211 6.53 1.69 -9.79
CA GLY A 211 6.78 0.83 -8.65
C GLY A 211 7.54 -0.43 -9.03
N TRP A 212 8.14 -1.06 -8.02
CA TRP A 212 8.92 -2.28 -8.18
C TRP A 212 8.14 -3.50 -7.73
N ILE A 213 8.27 -4.56 -8.50
CA ILE A 213 7.63 -5.85 -8.26
C ILE A 213 8.65 -6.97 -8.47
N LYS A 214 8.73 -7.90 -7.52
CA LYS A 214 9.52 -9.13 -7.68
C LYS A 214 8.61 -10.33 -7.50
N ARG A 215 8.61 -11.24 -8.47
CA ARG A 215 7.94 -12.53 -8.30
C ARG A 215 8.81 -13.44 -7.42
N VAL A 216 8.19 -14.18 -6.52
CA VAL A 216 8.82 -15.20 -5.67
C VAL A 216 8.00 -16.49 -5.71
N GLU A 217 8.63 -17.63 -5.44
CA GLU A 217 7.91 -18.90 -5.32
C GLU A 217 7.30 -19.06 -3.91
N PRO A 218 6.11 -19.68 -3.78
CA PRO A 218 5.46 -19.89 -2.47
C PRO A 218 6.34 -20.61 -1.45
N ASP A 219 7.09 -21.63 -1.90
CA ASP A 219 7.97 -22.45 -1.06
C ASP A 219 9.09 -21.65 -0.39
N SER A 220 9.40 -20.46 -0.90
CA SER A 220 10.42 -19.58 -0.33
C SER A 220 9.94 -18.76 0.89
N LEU A 221 8.63 -18.76 1.19
CA LEU A 221 8.02 -17.84 2.15
C LEU A 221 7.24 -18.53 3.31
N ASP A 222 7.37 -19.84 3.48
CA ASP A 222 6.64 -20.64 4.48
C ASP A 222 5.11 -20.41 4.45
N LEU A 223 4.55 -20.32 3.24
CA LEU A 223 3.13 -20.07 2.99
C LEU A 223 2.31 -21.37 2.82
N ALA A 224 2.65 -22.41 3.60
CA ALA A 224 2.08 -23.75 3.46
C ALA A 224 0.57 -23.82 3.76
N ASP A 225 0.05 -22.87 4.55
CA ASP A 225 -1.34 -22.83 5.00
C ASP A 225 -2.28 -22.03 4.07
N LEU A 226 -1.82 -21.63 2.87
CA LEU A 226 -2.67 -20.93 1.91
C LEU A 226 -3.76 -21.86 1.37
N GLU A 227 -5.00 -21.50 1.65
CA GLU A 227 -6.18 -22.22 1.16
C GLU A 227 -6.64 -21.68 -0.20
N PRO A 228 -7.31 -22.47 -1.05
CA PRO A 228 -7.88 -21.95 -2.29
C PRO A 228 -8.91 -20.84 -2.06
N GLY A 229 -8.90 -19.82 -2.91
CA GLY A 229 -9.90 -18.76 -2.97
C GLY A 229 -9.52 -17.46 -2.26
N ASP A 230 -10.45 -16.50 -2.29
CA ASP A 230 -10.27 -15.18 -1.66
C ASP A 230 -10.70 -15.23 -0.20
N ARG A 231 -9.72 -15.28 0.70
CA ARG A 231 -9.93 -15.42 2.14
C ARG A 231 -9.12 -14.38 2.89
N ILE A 232 -9.65 -13.88 4.00
CA ILE A 232 -8.95 -12.88 4.78
C ILE A 232 -7.69 -13.46 5.44
N GLU A 233 -7.70 -14.75 5.77
CA GLU A 233 -6.54 -15.47 6.30
C GLU A 233 -5.39 -15.48 5.28
N ASN A 234 -5.69 -15.71 4.00
CA ASN A 234 -4.72 -15.65 2.92
C ASN A 234 -4.13 -14.24 2.78
N VAL A 235 -4.98 -13.21 2.81
CA VAL A 235 -4.53 -11.80 2.76
C VAL A 235 -3.54 -11.52 3.88
N SER A 236 -3.85 -11.95 5.11
CA SER A 236 -2.99 -11.76 6.27
C SER A 236 -1.66 -12.49 6.12
N ALA A 237 -1.68 -13.78 5.74
CA ALA A 237 -0.46 -14.58 5.57
C ALA A 237 0.47 -13.97 4.49
N LEU A 238 -0.10 -13.65 3.32
CA LEU A 238 0.62 -13.02 2.21
C LEU A 238 1.21 -11.65 2.61
N ALA A 239 0.44 -10.83 3.33
CA ALA A 239 0.89 -9.50 3.74
C ALA A 239 2.04 -9.58 4.74
N SER A 240 1.95 -10.47 5.72
CA SER A 240 3.02 -10.72 6.70
C SER A 240 4.30 -11.26 6.05
N ALA A 241 4.18 -11.99 4.94
CA ALA A 241 5.33 -12.47 4.15
C ALA A 241 5.85 -11.44 3.13
N GLY A 242 5.27 -10.25 3.04
CA GLY A 242 5.68 -9.19 2.10
C GLY A 242 5.16 -9.36 0.67
N VAL A 243 4.26 -10.31 0.42
CA VAL A 243 3.56 -10.54 -0.87
C VAL A 243 2.45 -9.52 -1.08
N TRP A 244 2.86 -8.26 -1.19
CA TRP A 244 1.97 -7.12 -1.24
C TRP A 244 0.94 -7.15 -2.38
N TYR A 245 1.39 -7.44 -3.61
CA TYR A 245 0.53 -7.29 -4.79
C TYR A 245 -0.66 -8.26 -4.74
N ASP A 246 -0.42 -9.51 -4.32
CA ASP A 246 -1.47 -10.53 -4.16
C ASP A 246 -2.42 -10.17 -3.01
N SER A 247 -1.90 -9.76 -1.84
CA SER A 247 -2.72 -9.33 -0.70
C SER A 247 -3.67 -8.20 -1.07
N ALA A 248 -3.14 -7.13 -1.69
CA ALA A 248 -3.92 -5.97 -2.08
C ALA A 248 -4.97 -6.33 -3.15
N ALA A 249 -4.60 -7.14 -4.15
CA ALA A 249 -5.50 -7.57 -5.21
C ALA A 249 -6.64 -8.46 -4.70
N ILE A 250 -6.36 -9.42 -3.81
CA ILE A 250 -7.37 -10.30 -3.19
C ILE A 250 -8.34 -9.45 -2.38
N LEU A 251 -7.84 -8.62 -1.47
CA LEU A 251 -8.70 -7.82 -0.61
C LEU A 251 -9.56 -6.83 -1.39
N TRP A 252 -8.99 -6.20 -2.44
CA TRP A 252 -9.74 -5.34 -3.33
C TRP A 252 -10.87 -6.07 -4.05
N ARG A 253 -10.61 -7.27 -4.56
CA ARG A 253 -11.62 -8.10 -5.23
C ARG A 253 -12.74 -8.51 -4.27
N MET A 254 -12.42 -8.91 -3.05
CA MET A 254 -13.42 -9.19 -2.01
C MET A 254 -14.30 -7.97 -1.73
N ARG A 255 -13.71 -6.77 -1.60
CA ARG A 255 -14.46 -5.52 -1.40
C ARG A 255 -15.37 -5.18 -2.56
N ARG A 256 -14.97 -5.48 -3.81
CA ARG A 256 -15.83 -5.27 -4.98
C ARG A 256 -17.00 -6.25 -5.05
N GLN A 257 -16.84 -7.45 -4.50
CA GLN A 257 -17.90 -8.46 -4.46
C GLN A 257 -18.91 -8.20 -3.35
N ASP A 258 -18.46 -7.65 -2.21
CA ASP A 258 -19.31 -7.27 -1.08
C ASP A 258 -19.02 -5.83 -0.60
N PRO A 259 -19.47 -4.79 -1.34
CA PRO A 259 -19.14 -3.40 -1.04
C PRO A 259 -19.66 -2.86 0.29
N GLN A 260 -20.69 -3.50 0.87
CA GLN A 260 -21.31 -3.08 2.13
C GLN A 260 -20.69 -3.75 3.37
N ASN A 261 -19.70 -4.64 3.16
CA ASN A 261 -19.03 -5.33 4.24
C ASN A 261 -18.11 -4.38 5.03
N ALA A 262 -18.52 -4.06 6.25
CA ALA A 262 -17.75 -3.20 7.14
C ALA A 262 -16.39 -3.82 7.54
N GLN A 263 -16.31 -5.15 7.68
CA GLN A 263 -15.05 -5.83 8.03
C GLN A 263 -14.04 -5.74 6.88
N LEU A 264 -14.46 -5.97 5.64
CA LEU A 264 -13.56 -5.82 4.49
C LEU A 264 -13.08 -4.38 4.31
N SER A 265 -13.95 -3.40 4.62
CA SER A 265 -13.56 -1.99 4.62
C SER A 265 -12.53 -1.67 5.70
N GLN A 266 -12.68 -2.23 6.90
CA GLN A 266 -11.70 -2.09 7.98
C GLN A 266 -10.36 -2.73 7.61
N HIS A 267 -10.36 -3.97 7.12
CA HIS A 267 -9.12 -4.65 6.72
C HIS A 267 -8.37 -3.90 5.62
N TRP A 268 -9.08 -3.23 4.72
CA TRP A 268 -8.46 -2.40 3.70
C TRP A 268 -7.79 -1.15 4.27
N HIS A 269 -8.43 -0.51 5.27
CA HIS A 269 -7.81 0.58 6.02
C HIS A 269 -6.56 0.13 6.75
N GLU A 270 -6.60 -1.04 7.41
CA GLU A 270 -5.46 -1.62 8.11
C GLU A 270 -4.32 -1.94 7.14
N LEU A 271 -4.63 -2.59 6.01
CA LEU A 271 -3.63 -2.94 4.99
C LEU A 271 -2.95 -1.70 4.40
N LEU A 272 -3.72 -0.71 3.93
CA LEU A 272 -3.14 0.52 3.39
C LEU A 272 -2.45 1.36 4.47
N GLY A 273 -3.01 1.40 5.68
CA GLY A 273 -2.41 2.08 6.83
C GLY A 273 -1.04 1.53 7.19
N SER A 274 -0.85 0.21 7.14
CA SER A 274 0.41 -0.46 7.45
C SER A 274 1.57 -0.03 6.56
N VAL A 275 1.26 0.51 5.37
CA VAL A 275 2.24 0.98 4.40
C VAL A 275 2.19 2.50 4.17
N GLY A 276 1.56 3.24 5.07
CA GLY A 276 1.50 4.70 5.03
C GLY A 276 0.54 5.28 3.98
N LEU A 277 -0.43 4.49 3.51
CA LEU A 277 -1.48 4.89 2.56
C LEU A 277 -2.87 5.03 3.22
N GLY A 278 -2.93 5.16 4.54
CA GLY A 278 -4.18 5.20 5.30
C GLY A 278 -5.16 6.28 4.82
N GLU A 279 -4.66 7.45 4.42
CA GLU A 279 -5.50 8.55 3.90
C GLU A 279 -6.21 8.20 2.58
N LEU A 280 -5.65 7.27 1.79
CA LEU A 280 -6.28 6.80 0.56
C LEU A 280 -7.35 5.73 0.81
N ALA A 281 -7.38 5.11 1.98
CA ALA A 281 -8.32 4.03 2.26
C ALA A 281 -9.78 4.47 2.22
N ASP A 282 -10.07 5.70 2.67
CA ASP A 282 -11.40 6.30 2.58
C ASP A 282 -11.77 6.75 1.15
N ALA A 283 -10.76 7.20 0.39
CA ALA A 283 -10.92 7.65 -1.00
C ALA A 283 -11.12 6.48 -1.98
N THR A 284 -10.81 5.26 -1.55
CA THR A 284 -10.80 4.05 -2.37
C THR A 284 -12.02 3.16 -2.11
N ARG A 285 -13.21 3.70 -2.37
CA ARG A 285 -14.46 2.94 -2.31
C ARG A 285 -14.63 2.07 -3.58
N PRO A 286 -15.06 0.79 -3.44
CA PRO A 286 -15.30 -0.14 -4.55
C PRO A 286 -16.48 0.22 -5.44
#